data_AF-A0A9J5WTN6-F1
#
_entry.id   AF-A0A9J5WTN6-F1
#
_cell.length_a   1.000
_cell.length_b   1.000
_cell.length_c   1.000
_cell.angle_alpha   90.00
_cell.angle_beta   90.00
_cell.angle_gamma   90.00
#
_symmetry.space_group_name_H-M   'P 1'
#
loop_
_entity.id
_entity.type
_entity.pdbx_description
1 polymer ?
#
loop_
_entity_poly.entity_id
_entity_poly.type
_entity_poly.pdbx_seq_one_letter_code
_entity_poly.pdbx_strand_id
1 'polypeptide(L)' 'MRFDLILMSSTMLIMDGIEATKKLRSMEITTMIVGITTPDDNEEYCKKIMEAGLDECYEKPLTKEIL' A
#
# COMPACT_ATOMS: atom_id res chain seq x y z
N MET A 1 -10.49 -12.28 -13.21
CA MET A 1 -10.89 -11.59 -11.97
C MET A 1 -10.24 -10.21 -11.99
N ARG A 2 -11.01 -9.15 -11.84
CA ARG A 2 -10.52 -7.78 -11.69
C ARG A 2 -11.01 -7.31 -10.33
N PHE A 3 -10.09 -6.80 -9.53
CA PHE A 3 -10.43 -6.14 -8.28
C PHE A 3 -10.48 -4.64 -8.53
N ASP A 4 -11.39 -3.96 -7.85
CA ASP A 4 -11.52 -2.50 -7.94
C ASP A 4 -10.53 -1.79 -7.02
N LEU A 5 -10.09 -2.47 -5.96
CA LEU A 5 -9.19 -1.94 -4.94
C LEU A 5 -8.32 -3.03 -4.32
N ILE A 6 -7.06 -2.71 -4.04
CA ILE A 6 -6.12 -3.50 -3.25
C ILE A 6 -5.73 -2.70 -2.02
N LEU A 7 -5.98 -3.24 -0.83
CA LEU A 7 -5.46 -2.69 0.42
C LEU A 7 -4.13 -3.36 0.76
N MET A 8 -3.06 -2.57 0.83
CA MET A 8 -1.69 -3.04 1.07
C MET A 8 -1.24 -2.67 2.48
N SER A 9 -1.09 -3.63 3.38
CA SER A 9 -0.56 -3.37 4.72
C SER A 9 0.94 -3.08 4.65
N SER A 10 1.44 -2.06 5.37
CA SER A 10 2.89 -1.85 5.55
C SER A 10 3.54 -2.98 6.36
N THR A 11 2.77 -3.57 7.27
CA THR A 11 3.19 -4.68 8.14
C THR A 11 2.73 -6.00 7.56
N MET A 12 3.67 -6.81 7.10
CA MET A 12 3.45 -8.13 6.50
C MET A 12 4.54 -9.09 6.97
N LEU A 13 4.18 -10.35 7.26
CA LEU A 13 5.08 -11.31 7.92
C LEU A 13 6.21 -11.86 7.01
N ILE A 14 6.01 -11.84 5.69
CA ILE A 14 6.89 -12.55 4.74
C ILE A 14 7.46 -11.60 3.68
N MET A 15 6.67 -10.65 3.18
CA MET A 15 7.03 -9.75 2.09
C MET A 15 6.64 -8.34 2.45
N ASP A 16 7.56 -7.38 2.31
CA ASP A 16 7.30 -5.97 2.56
C ASP A 16 6.28 -5.37 1.57
N GLY A 17 5.45 -4.43 2.05
CA GLY A 17 4.45 -3.75 1.23
C GLY A 17 5.04 -3.02 0.03
N ILE A 18 6.28 -2.51 0.14
CA ILE A 18 7.02 -1.89 -0.97
C ILE A 18 7.34 -2.93 -2.05
N GLU A 19 7.86 -4.10 -1.67
CA GLU A 19 8.19 -5.18 -2.61
C GLU A 19 6.93 -5.73 -3.28
N ALA A 20 5.87 -5.94 -2.49
CA ALA A 20 4.58 -6.39 -3.00
C ALA A 20 4.01 -5.38 -4.02
N THR A 21 4.05 -4.09 -3.72
CA THR A 21 3.57 -3.03 -4.62
C THR A 21 4.37 -3.02 -5.92
N LYS A 22 5.70 -3.05 -5.86
CA LYS A 22 6.56 -3.14 -7.06
C LYS A 22 6.23 -4.36 -7.92
N LYS A 23 6.00 -5.51 -7.27
CA LYS A 23 5.66 -6.75 -7.97
C LYS A 23 4.30 -6.64 -8.67
N LEU A 24 3.28 -6.12 -7.99
CA LEU A 24 1.97 -5.87 -8.60
C LEU A 24 2.07 -4.94 -9.82
N ARG A 25 2.82 -3.84 -9.71
CA ARG A 25 3.03 -2.93 -10.85
C ARG A 25 3.84 -3.55 -11.98
N SER A 26 4.84 -4.38 -11.68
CA SER A 26 5.60 -5.12 -12.70
C SER A 26 4.74 -6.15 -13.46
N MET A 27 3.64 -6.59 -12.85
CA MET A 27 2.64 -7.47 -13.47
C MET A 27 1.58 -6.68 -14.26
N GLU A 28 1.83 -5.39 -14.51
CA GLU A 28 0.91 -4.46 -15.20
C GLU A 28 -0.47 -4.34 -14.54
N ILE A 29 -0.54 -4.57 -13.22
CA ILE A 29 -1.77 -4.34 -12.46
C ILE A 29 -1.96 -2.82 -12.31
N THR A 30 -3.04 -2.32 -12.91
CA THR A 30 -3.45 -0.91 -12.85
C THR A 30 -4.56 -0.65 -11.84
N THR A 31 -5.05 -1.69 -11.15
CA THR A 31 -5.99 -1.55 -10.03
C THR A 31 -5.41 -0.60 -8.98
N MET A 32 -6.26 0.20 -8.36
CA MET A 32 -5.88 1.11 -7.28
C MET A 32 -5.30 0.33 -6.09
N ILE A 33 -4.13 0.75 -5.61
CA ILE A 33 -3.44 0.17 -4.45
C ILE A 33 -3.36 1.26 -3.37
N VAL A 34 -4.05 1.02 -2.26
CA VAL A 34 -4.06 1.93 -1.09
C VAL A 34 -3.26 1.29 0.03
N GLY A 35 -2.21 1.96 0.47
CA GLY A 35 -1.34 1.52 1.55
C GLY A 35 -1.92 1.85 2.90
N ILE A 36 -1.84 0.89 3.82
CA ILE A 36 -2.30 1.02 5.19
C ILE A 36 -1.09 0.95 6.11
N THR A 37 -0.62 2.11 6.56
CA THR A 37 0.55 2.25 7.43
C THR A 37 0.21 2.10 8.91
N THR A 38 1.25 1.97 9.70
CA THR A 38 1.22 1.98 11.16
C THR A 38 1.87 3.26 11.69
N PRO A 39 1.59 3.65 12.94
CA PRO A 39 2.23 4.82 13.55
C PRO A 39 3.77 4.74 13.64
N ASP A 40 4.34 3.54 13.51
CA ASP A 40 5.79 3.31 13.49
C ASP A 40 6.41 3.56 12.09
N ASP A 41 5.59 3.63 11.04
CA ASP A 41 6.05 3.88 9.68
C ASP A 41 6.35 5.37 9.49
N ASN A 42 7.64 5.69 9.44
CA ASN A 42 8.09 7.06 9.29
C ASN A 42 7.84 7.64 7.88
N GLU A 43 8.04 8.95 7.74
CA GLU A 43 7.84 9.66 6.46
C GLU A 43 8.68 9.07 5.30
N GLU A 44 9.87 8.53 5.60
CA GLU A 44 10.73 7.90 4.59
C GLU A 44 10.12 6.60 4.05
N TYR A 45 9.53 5.77 4.91
CA TYR A 45 8.82 4.57 4.49
C TYR A 45 7.63 4.94 3.59
N CYS A 46 6.82 5.91 4.00
CA CYS A 46 5.69 6.42 3.22
C CYS A 46 6.14 6.92 1.83
N LYS A 47 7.27 7.64 1.74
CA LYS A 47 7.82 8.07 0.44
C LYS A 47 8.21 6.88 -0.44
N LYS A 48 8.94 5.91 0.12
CA LYS A 48 9.41 4.74 -0.64
C LYS A 48 8.27 3.87 -1.16
N ILE A 49 7.20 3.70 -0.39
CA ILE A 49 6.04 2.92 -0.84
C ILE A 49 5.23 3.67 -1.92
N MET A 50 5.11 4.99 -1.82
CA MET A 50 4.51 5.81 -2.89
C MET A 50 5.33 5.72 -4.18
N GLU A 51 6.66 5.82 -4.09
CA GLU A 51 7.58 5.65 -5.23
C GLU A 51 7.53 4.24 -5.85
N ALA A 52 7.12 3.22 -5.09
CA ALA A 52 6.88 1.87 -5.60
C ALA A 52 5.63 1.76 -6.50
N GLY A 53 4.81 2.81 -6.56
CA GLY A 53 3.59 2.89 -7.36
C GLY A 53 2.31 2.68 -6.57
N LEU A 54 2.32 2.97 -5.27
CA LEU A 54 1.11 3.07 -4.44
C LEU A 54 0.32 4.33 -4.85
N ASP A 55 -1.01 4.27 -4.83
CA ASP A 55 -1.86 5.41 -5.23
C ASP A 55 -2.14 6.35 -4.06
N GLU A 56 -2.46 5.80 -2.89
CA GLU A 56 -2.75 6.54 -1.66
C GLU A 56 -2.23 5.79 -0.44
N CYS A 57 -2.04 6.50 0.68
CA CYS A 57 -1.56 5.93 1.93
C CYS A 57 -2.33 6.49 3.12
N TYR A 58 -2.82 5.61 4.00
CA TYR A 58 -3.54 5.96 5.22
C TYR A 58 -2.97 5.25 6.44
N GLU A 59 -2.88 5.96 7.55
CA GLU A 59 -2.43 5.40 8.82
C GLU A 59 -3.57 4.66 9.54
N LYS A 60 -3.26 3.55 10.22
CA LYS A 60 -4.19 2.89 11.15
C LYS A 60 -4.41 3.76 12.40
N PRO A 61 -5.62 3.75 12.99
CA PRO A 61 -6.79 2.97 12.57
C PRO A 61 -7.57 3.63 11.43
N LEU A 62 -8.00 2.83 10.46
CA LEU A 62 -8.90 3.29 9.40
C LEU A 62 -10.30 3.52 9.96
N THR A 63 -10.89 4.66 9.65
CA THR A 63 -12.27 5.00 9.99
C THR A 63 -13.18 4.81 8.78
N LYS A 64 -14.50 4.74 9.01
CA LYS A 64 -15.51 4.66 7.93
C LYS A 64 -15.55 5.88 7.01
N GLU A 65 -14.89 6.97 7.38
CA GLU A 65 -14.82 8.18 6.56
C GLU A 65 -13.71 8.08 5.50
N ILE A 66 -12.74 7.18 5.72
CA ILE A 66 -11.58 6.95 4.85
C ILE A 66 -11.86 5.83 3.82
N LEU A 67 -12.80 4.91 4.13
CA LEU A 67 -13.18 3.76 3.31
C LEU A 67 -14.50 3.98 2.58
#